data_AF-A0A519W3T6-F1
#
_entry.id   AF-A0A519W3T6-F1
#
_cell.length_a   1.000
_cell.length_b   1.000
_cell.length_c   1.000
_cell.angle_alpha   90.00
_cell.angle_beta   90.00
_cell.angle_gamma   90.00
#
_symmetry.space_group_name_H-M   'P 1'
#
loop_
_entity.id
_entity.type
_entity.pdbx_description
1 polymer ?
#
loop_
_entity_poly.entity_id
_entity_poly.type
_entity_poly.pdbx_seq_one_letter_code
_entity_poly.pdbx_strand_id
1 'polypeptide(L)'
;MYLIFDTETTGLPRNWNAPITDTENWPRCIQIAWQLHDDFGNLLENQDYLVSPDGFNIPYDAERIHGISTELASEQGISLREVLERFNEALAKSKFIVGQNVGFDVNIMGCEFHRLGLPNLLQDMPVLDTCTEVTAELLRLPGGRNGRYKLPNLTELHQYLFGEPFAEAHNATADVEATTRCFLQLLKIDVYKAEQLKCSPDYIRLYKERNPGVIGRVGLKHVNLKAASEDIRKRLQRRDGSIKQDIAGGIASLKDVAFAHLHNHTQFSVLQSTINIPELIKAAAAHKMPAVAMTDHANMMGAFHFVAQVLSHNKAAEAKNIQLAENGDQPTETVIKPIVGCEFFVCDDHLDKKRKDNGYQVVLLAKNKQGYHNLAKMSSIAYTKGFYYVPRIDRKVIEQYKEDIIVLSGNLYGEISSKLLNIGERQAEEALLWWKEQFADDFYIEVMRHN
;
A
#
# COMPACT_ATOMS: atom_id res chain seq x y z
N MET A 1 25.01 -0.88 28.04
CA MET A 1 23.67 -1.48 28.00
C MET A 1 23.03 -1.13 26.67
N TYR A 2 22.51 -2.14 26.00
CA TYR A 2 21.97 -2.05 24.65
C TYR A 2 20.46 -2.29 24.70
N LEU A 3 19.66 -1.38 24.13
CA LEU A 3 18.25 -1.60 23.90
C LEU A 3 18.05 -1.91 22.42
N ILE A 4 17.71 -3.16 22.10
CA ILE A 4 17.38 -3.58 20.75
C ILE A 4 15.85 -3.52 20.65
N PHE A 5 15.31 -2.83 19.65
CA PHE A 5 13.86 -2.75 19.47
C PHE A 5 13.48 -2.74 17.99
N ASP A 6 12.23 -3.11 17.73
CA ASP A 6 11.63 -3.14 16.39
C ASP A 6 10.14 -2.82 16.51
N THR A 7 9.54 -2.28 15.45
CA THR A 7 8.13 -1.91 15.42
C THR A 7 7.41 -2.45 14.20
N GLU A 8 6.17 -2.95 14.41
CA GLU A 8 5.22 -3.11 13.32
C GLU A 8 4.37 -1.85 13.19
N THR A 9 4.01 -1.51 11.95
CA THR A 9 3.34 -0.25 11.65
C THR A 9 2.19 -0.43 10.65
N THR A 10 1.33 0.59 10.58
CA THR A 10 0.22 0.61 9.61
C THR A 10 0.66 0.81 8.14
N GLY A 11 1.96 0.92 7.85
CA GLY A 11 2.45 1.07 6.48
C GLY A 11 3.78 1.81 6.37
N LEU A 12 3.96 2.58 5.29
CA LEU A 12 5.16 3.36 5.03
C LEU A 12 4.85 4.87 5.06
N PRO A 13 5.84 5.74 5.33
CA PRO A 13 5.62 7.17 5.39
C PRO A 13 5.38 7.70 3.97
N ARG A 14 4.48 8.69 3.84
CA ARG A 14 4.21 9.33 2.54
C ARG A 14 5.46 10.06 2.01
N ASN A 15 6.25 10.62 2.92
CA ASN A 15 7.51 11.29 2.67
C ASN A 15 8.53 10.89 3.76
N TRP A 16 9.58 10.20 3.34
CA TRP A 16 10.68 9.77 4.23
C TRP A 16 11.48 10.93 4.86
N ASN A 17 11.35 12.15 4.31
CA ASN A 17 12.07 13.33 4.81
C ASN A 17 11.21 14.24 5.70
N ALA A 18 9.96 13.87 6.01
CA ALA A 18 9.11 14.71 6.84
C ALA A 18 9.60 14.71 8.30
N PRO A 19 9.50 15.83 9.04
CA PRO A 19 9.85 15.86 10.45
C PRO A 19 8.88 14.99 11.27
N ILE A 20 9.31 14.55 12.46
CA ILE A 20 8.45 13.78 13.38
C ILE A 20 7.23 14.56 13.89
N THR A 21 7.23 15.88 13.71
CA THR A 21 6.10 16.76 14.04
C THR A 21 4.99 16.68 12.98
N ASP A 22 5.28 16.19 11.79
CA ASP A 22 4.28 15.90 10.75
C ASP A 22 3.70 14.49 10.98
N THR A 23 2.86 14.39 12.02
CA THR A 23 2.36 13.09 12.50
C THR A 23 1.42 12.40 11.52
N GLU A 24 0.84 13.11 10.55
CA GLU A 24 -0.02 12.50 9.52
C GLU A 24 0.77 11.91 8.35
N ASN A 25 2.05 12.29 8.20
CA ASN A 25 2.93 11.71 7.20
C ASN A 25 3.40 10.30 7.56
N TRP A 26 3.68 10.08 8.85
CA TRP A 26 4.28 8.85 9.36
C TRP A 26 3.19 7.84 9.79
N PRO A 27 3.40 6.53 9.54
CA PRO A 27 2.44 5.50 9.95
C PRO A 27 2.33 5.39 11.48
N ARG A 28 1.36 4.59 11.95
CA ARG A 28 1.11 4.34 13.37
C ARG A 28 1.87 3.10 13.83
N CYS A 29 2.43 3.13 15.03
CA CYS A 29 2.96 1.94 15.69
C CYS A 29 1.78 1.06 16.16
N ILE A 30 1.82 -0.22 15.82
CA ILE A 30 0.79 -1.22 16.18
C ILE A 30 1.36 -2.40 16.97
N GLN A 31 2.67 -2.59 16.91
CA GLN A 31 3.42 -3.46 17.81
C GLN A 31 4.78 -2.81 18.08
N ILE A 32 5.27 -2.98 19.31
CA ILE A 32 6.67 -2.74 19.64
C ILE A 32 7.17 -3.89 20.49
N ALA A 33 8.36 -4.37 20.16
CA ALA A 33 9.10 -5.30 20.99
C ALA A 33 10.47 -4.72 21.31
N TRP A 34 11.03 -5.10 22.46
CA TRP A 34 12.42 -4.77 22.77
C TRP A 34 13.08 -5.81 23.66
N GLN A 35 14.41 -5.82 23.59
CA GLN A 35 15.30 -6.54 24.49
C GLN A 35 16.32 -5.56 25.07
N LEU A 36 16.48 -5.60 26.40
CA LEU A 36 17.51 -4.86 27.12
C LEU A 36 18.64 -5.83 27.49
N HIS A 37 19.85 -5.51 27.05
CA HIS A 37 21.05 -6.30 27.31
C HIS A 37 22.09 -5.52 28.11
N ASP A 38 22.84 -6.25 28.93
CA ASP A 38 24.04 -5.71 29.57
C ASP A 38 25.18 -5.50 28.58
N ASP A 39 26.32 -5.01 29.06
CA ASP A 39 27.49 -4.75 28.22
C ASP A 39 28.11 -6.01 27.62
N PHE A 40 27.77 -7.21 28.06
CA PHE A 40 28.31 -8.46 27.53
C PHE A 40 27.30 -9.25 26.70
N GLY A 41 26.13 -8.68 26.43
CA GLY A 41 25.08 -9.28 25.62
C GLY A 41 24.14 -10.20 26.39
N ASN A 42 24.20 -10.23 27.73
CA ASN A 42 23.23 -10.99 28.52
C ASN A 42 21.88 -10.27 28.53
N LEU A 43 20.80 -11.02 28.27
CA LEU A 43 19.44 -10.49 28.34
C LEU A 43 19.08 -10.15 29.79
N LEU A 44 18.63 -8.91 30.03
CA LEU A 44 18.15 -8.43 31.32
C LEU A 44 16.62 -8.37 31.36
N GLU A 45 16.01 -7.92 30.27
CA GLU A 45 14.57 -7.70 30.13
C GLU A 45 14.16 -7.88 28.68
N ASN A 46 12.97 -8.42 28.43
CA ASN A 46 12.33 -8.42 27.11
C ASN A 46 10.85 -8.07 27.28
N GLN A 47 10.29 -7.32 26.33
CA GLN A 47 8.88 -6.96 26.30
C GLN A 47 8.34 -7.01 24.86
N ASP A 48 7.04 -7.22 24.75
CA ASP A 48 6.27 -7.22 23.52
C ASP A 48 4.88 -6.65 23.81
N TYR A 49 4.48 -5.64 23.06
CA TYR A 49 3.17 -5.00 23.22
C TYR A 49 2.53 -4.73 21.86
N LEU A 50 1.29 -5.19 21.71
CA LEU A 50 0.37 -4.65 20.71
C LEU A 50 -0.16 -3.30 21.19
N VAL A 51 -0.28 -2.35 20.27
CA VAL A 51 -0.86 -1.03 20.53
C VAL A 51 -2.31 -1.05 20.07
N SER A 52 -3.24 -0.78 20.98
CA SER A 52 -4.65 -0.65 20.63
C SER A 52 -4.84 0.56 19.69
N PRO A 53 -5.49 0.38 18.53
CA PRO A 53 -5.76 1.49 17.63
C PRO A 53 -6.78 2.44 18.25
N ASP A 54 -6.55 3.75 18.08
CA ASP A 54 -7.44 4.82 18.52
C ASP A 54 -7.63 5.83 17.38
N GLY A 55 -8.83 5.84 16.79
CA GLY A 55 -9.18 6.68 15.65
C GLY A 55 -8.57 6.26 14.30
N PHE A 56 -8.08 5.02 14.17
CA PHE A 56 -7.57 4.46 12.91
C PHE A 56 -7.81 2.96 12.82
N ASN A 57 -7.65 2.41 11.61
CA ASN A 57 -7.66 0.97 11.35
C ASN A 57 -6.27 0.54 10.86
N ILE A 58 -5.94 -0.73 11.06
CA ILE A 58 -4.75 -1.33 10.47
C ILE A 58 -5.09 -1.72 9.02
N PRO A 59 -4.37 -1.19 8.01
CA PRO A 59 -4.68 -1.45 6.61
C PRO A 59 -4.47 -2.92 6.23
N TYR A 60 -5.28 -3.41 5.29
CA TYR A 60 -5.23 -4.80 4.82
C TYR A 60 -3.84 -5.21 4.30
N ASP A 61 -3.17 -4.32 3.54
CA ASP A 61 -1.85 -4.62 3.00
C ASP A 61 -0.77 -4.70 4.09
N ALA A 62 -0.91 -3.94 5.17
CA ALA A 62 -0.05 -4.03 6.35
C ALA A 62 -0.32 -5.34 7.11
N GLU A 63 -1.60 -5.64 7.40
CA GLU A 63 -2.00 -6.89 8.05
C GLU A 63 -1.49 -8.12 7.29
N ARG A 64 -1.51 -8.13 5.96
CA ARG A 64 -0.99 -9.26 5.17
C ARG A 64 0.49 -9.53 5.42
N ILE A 65 1.26 -8.49 5.74
CA ILE A 65 2.69 -8.56 6.05
C ILE A 65 2.88 -9.12 7.45
N HIS A 66 2.48 -8.36 8.48
CA HIS A 66 2.80 -8.64 9.90
C HIS A 66 1.74 -9.48 10.64
N GLY A 67 0.52 -9.58 10.09
CA GLY A 67 -0.55 -10.43 10.62
C GLY A 67 -1.39 -9.86 11.73
N ILE A 68 -1.27 -8.57 12.05
CA ILE A 68 -2.02 -7.92 13.14
C ILE A 68 -3.26 -7.25 12.55
N SER A 69 -4.45 -7.79 12.81
CA SER A 69 -5.69 -7.14 12.38
C SER A 69 -6.09 -6.02 13.35
N THR A 70 -6.95 -5.11 12.90
CA THR A 70 -7.53 -4.07 13.76
C THR A 70 -8.21 -4.68 14.98
N GLU A 71 -8.92 -5.79 14.80
CA GLU A 71 -9.63 -6.49 15.86
C GLU A 71 -8.68 -7.14 16.86
N LEU A 72 -7.58 -7.75 16.37
CA LEU A 72 -6.55 -8.32 17.25
C LEU A 72 -5.92 -7.24 18.12
N ALA A 73 -5.47 -6.14 17.52
CA ALA A 73 -4.87 -5.04 18.23
C ALA A 73 -5.86 -4.37 19.20
N SER A 74 -7.14 -4.29 18.86
CA SER A 74 -8.18 -3.75 19.74
C SER A 74 -8.49 -4.64 20.95
N GLU A 75 -8.43 -5.97 20.78
CA GLU A 75 -8.73 -6.93 21.86
C GLU A 75 -7.56 -7.18 22.79
N GLN A 76 -6.33 -7.22 22.25
CA GLN A 76 -5.13 -7.62 22.99
C GLN A 76 -4.14 -6.48 23.22
N GLY A 77 -4.31 -5.36 22.53
CA GLY A 77 -3.41 -4.22 22.65
C GLY A 77 -3.66 -3.40 23.92
N ILE A 78 -2.60 -2.75 24.38
CA ILE A 78 -2.67 -1.75 25.44
C ILE A 78 -2.62 -0.34 24.83
N SER A 79 -2.95 0.68 25.63
CA SER A 79 -2.97 2.05 25.14
C SER A 79 -1.56 2.50 24.70
N LEU A 80 -1.49 3.31 23.64
CA LEU A 80 -0.23 3.88 23.17
C LEU A 80 0.52 4.62 24.29
N ARG A 81 -0.21 5.35 25.15
CA ARG A 81 0.37 6.04 26.31
C ARG A 81 1.14 5.09 27.21
N GLU A 82 0.51 3.99 27.59
CA GLU A 82 1.12 2.98 28.47
C GLU A 82 2.36 2.35 27.83
N VAL A 83 2.31 2.05 26.53
CA VAL A 83 3.46 1.53 25.77
C VAL A 83 4.63 2.50 25.80
N LEU A 84 4.38 3.78 25.52
CA LEU A 84 5.42 4.81 25.49
C LEU A 84 6.03 5.08 26.86
N GLU A 85 5.24 5.02 27.93
CA GLU A 85 5.73 5.14 29.31
C GLU A 85 6.67 3.98 29.66
N ARG A 86 6.26 2.73 29.38
CA ARG A 86 7.11 1.53 29.57
C ARG A 86 8.37 1.58 28.72
N PHE A 87 8.27 2.05 27.48
CA PHE A 87 9.43 2.18 26.60
C PHE A 87 10.40 3.25 27.11
N ASN A 88 9.92 4.39 27.62
CA ASN A 88 10.77 5.39 28.27
C ASN A 88 11.51 4.84 29.49
N GLU A 89 10.88 3.98 30.30
CA GLU A 89 11.55 3.30 31.40
C GLU A 89 12.70 2.40 30.91
N ALA A 90 12.51 1.69 29.80
CA ALA A 90 13.55 0.88 29.17
C ALA A 90 14.68 1.75 28.57
N LEU A 91 14.32 2.84 27.89
CA LEU A 91 15.27 3.81 27.33
C LEU A 91 16.16 4.40 28.43
N ALA A 92 15.59 4.79 29.58
CA ALA A 92 16.32 5.35 30.72
C ALA A 92 17.38 4.41 31.31
N LYS A 93 17.24 3.08 31.13
CA LYS A 93 18.22 2.07 31.55
C LYS A 93 19.32 1.82 30.50
N SER A 94 19.16 2.30 29.28
CA SER A 94 20.04 1.96 28.16
C SER A 94 21.01 3.08 27.79
N LYS A 95 22.12 2.70 27.14
CA LYS A 95 23.16 3.63 26.67
C LYS A 95 23.10 3.84 25.15
N PHE A 96 22.60 2.83 24.44
CA PHE A 96 22.50 2.78 23.00
C PHE A 96 21.16 2.18 22.60
N ILE A 97 20.63 2.68 21.50
CA ILE A 97 19.58 2.00 20.75
C ILE A 97 20.18 1.25 19.58
N VAL A 98 19.66 0.06 19.34
CA VAL A 98 20.14 -0.87 18.33
C VAL A 98 18.93 -1.35 17.53
N GLY A 99 19.09 -1.48 16.22
CA GLY A 99 18.05 -2.01 15.36
C GLY A 99 18.61 -2.30 13.97
N GLN A 100 17.76 -2.87 13.11
CA GLN A 100 18.06 -3.06 11.69
C GLN A 100 17.36 -1.96 10.90
N ASN A 101 18.11 -1.02 10.33
CA ASN A 101 17.56 0.18 9.68
C ASN A 101 16.66 1.00 10.64
N VAL A 102 17.13 1.15 11.87
CA VAL A 102 16.38 1.66 13.03
C VAL A 102 15.95 3.12 12.89
N GLY A 103 16.52 3.85 11.93
CA GLY A 103 16.10 5.22 11.62
C GLY A 103 14.62 5.31 11.24
N PHE A 104 14.05 4.24 10.68
CA PHE A 104 12.60 4.18 10.44
C PHE A 104 11.84 4.14 11.78
N ASP A 105 12.10 3.15 12.62
CA ASP A 105 11.45 2.93 13.92
C ASP A 105 11.60 4.13 14.88
N VAL A 106 12.77 4.76 14.88
CA VAL A 106 13.05 5.97 15.68
C VAL A 106 12.11 7.11 15.29
N ASN A 107 11.85 7.29 13.99
CA ASN A 107 10.93 8.32 13.53
C ASN A 107 9.47 7.96 13.85
N ILE A 108 9.08 6.70 13.72
CA ILE A 108 7.73 6.23 14.08
C ILE A 108 7.44 6.47 15.55
N MET A 109 8.30 5.94 16.42
CA MET A 109 8.15 6.11 17.86
C MET A 109 8.28 7.58 18.26
N GLY A 110 9.17 8.33 17.60
CA GLY A 110 9.29 9.77 17.79
C GLY A 110 7.99 10.53 17.48
N CYS A 111 7.28 10.15 16.42
CA CYS A 111 5.96 10.67 16.10
C CYS A 111 4.94 10.29 17.17
N GLU A 112 4.94 9.05 17.66
CA GLU A 112 4.01 8.63 18.71
C GLU A 112 4.22 9.39 20.04
N PHE A 113 5.47 9.62 20.43
CA PHE A 113 5.80 10.50 21.57
C PHE A 113 5.29 11.93 21.33
N HIS A 114 5.51 12.47 20.13
CA HIS A 114 5.04 13.81 19.78
C HIS A 114 3.50 13.92 19.81
N ARG A 115 2.78 12.91 19.27
CA ARG A 115 1.31 12.85 19.26
C ARG A 115 0.71 12.93 20.67
N LEU A 116 1.35 12.31 21.66
CA LEU A 116 0.87 12.33 23.06
C LEU A 116 1.49 13.42 23.94
N GLY A 117 2.38 14.26 23.38
CA GLY A 117 3.10 15.30 24.12
C GLY A 117 3.98 14.72 25.25
N LEU A 118 4.50 13.51 25.07
CA LEU A 118 5.33 12.82 26.06
C LEU A 118 6.81 13.15 25.87
N PRO A 119 7.63 13.11 26.94
CA PRO A 119 9.08 13.22 26.83
C PRO A 119 9.62 12.12 25.91
N ASN A 120 10.51 12.50 25.00
CA ASN A 120 11.07 11.61 23.99
C ASN A 120 12.57 11.44 24.24
N LEU A 121 12.95 10.42 25.01
CA LEU A 121 14.36 10.11 25.27
C LEU A 121 15.05 9.52 24.03
N LEU A 122 14.28 8.87 23.15
CA LEU A 122 14.76 8.08 22.02
C LEU A 122 15.59 8.92 21.02
N GLN A 123 15.15 10.14 20.72
CA GLN A 123 15.75 10.99 19.69
C GLN A 123 17.18 11.43 20.01
N ASP A 124 17.54 11.49 21.30
CA ASP A 124 18.87 11.88 21.74
C ASP A 124 19.81 10.67 21.94
N MET A 125 19.31 9.45 21.79
CA MET A 125 20.09 8.24 22.06
C MET A 125 21.08 7.93 20.94
N PRO A 126 22.33 7.55 21.27
CA PRO A 126 23.27 7.04 20.29
C PRO A 126 22.77 5.75 19.63
N VAL A 127 22.77 5.74 18.29
CA VAL A 127 22.33 4.61 17.47
C VAL A 127 23.50 3.70 17.10
N LEU A 128 23.29 2.38 17.21
CA LEU A 128 24.13 1.34 16.62
C LEU A 128 23.27 0.49 15.66
N ASP A 129 23.30 0.81 14.37
CA ASP A 129 22.51 0.11 13.36
C ASP A 129 23.26 -1.12 12.82
N THR A 130 22.54 -2.20 12.52
CA THR A 130 23.07 -3.41 11.85
C THR A 130 22.93 -3.36 10.34
N CYS A 131 22.15 -2.43 9.79
CA CYS A 131 21.98 -2.15 8.36
C CYS A 131 22.87 -0.97 7.94
N THR A 132 24.13 -1.25 7.59
CA THR A 132 25.12 -0.21 7.26
C THR A 132 25.90 -0.53 5.99
N GLU A 133 26.62 0.46 5.46
CA GLU A 133 27.57 0.26 4.35
C GLU A 133 28.67 -0.76 4.73
N VAL A 134 29.05 -0.86 6.01
CA VAL A 134 30.03 -1.87 6.48
C VAL A 134 29.46 -3.28 6.30
N THR A 135 28.19 -3.50 6.66
CA THR A 135 27.51 -4.78 6.43
C THR A 135 27.21 -5.03 4.95
N ALA A 136 26.98 -3.99 4.14
CA ALA A 136 26.84 -4.14 2.70
C ALA A 136 28.15 -4.60 2.04
N GLU A 137 29.29 -4.04 2.47
CA GLU A 137 30.62 -4.49 2.05
C GLU A 137 30.97 -5.90 2.54
N LEU A 138 30.48 -6.29 3.71
CA LEU A 138 30.67 -7.63 4.26
C LEU A 138 29.94 -8.68 3.41
N LEU A 139 28.69 -8.39 3.01
CA LEU A 139 27.84 -9.33 2.29
C LEU A 139 27.98 -9.26 0.76
N ARG A 140 28.37 -8.09 0.22
CA ARG A 140 28.57 -7.82 -1.22
C ARG A 140 27.37 -8.19 -2.11
N LEU A 141 26.16 -7.92 -1.63
CA LEU A 141 24.94 -8.23 -2.36
C LEU A 141 24.79 -7.35 -3.62
N PRO A 142 24.35 -7.92 -4.76
CA PRO A 142 24.09 -7.15 -5.97
C PRO A 142 22.84 -6.27 -5.84
N GLY A 143 22.71 -5.25 -6.70
CA GLY A 143 21.50 -4.43 -6.80
C GLY A 143 21.50 -3.16 -5.95
N GLY A 144 22.65 -2.75 -5.39
CA GLY A 144 22.78 -1.45 -4.74
C GLY A 144 22.76 -0.29 -5.75
N ARG A 145 22.45 0.91 -5.26
CA ARG A 145 22.35 2.12 -6.07
C ARG A 145 23.73 2.76 -6.27
N ASN A 146 23.92 3.45 -7.39
CA ASN A 146 25.14 4.23 -7.69
C ASN A 146 26.44 3.41 -7.61
N GLY A 147 26.40 2.14 -8.03
CA GLY A 147 27.57 1.24 -8.03
C GLY A 147 27.99 0.70 -6.66
N ARG A 148 27.19 0.93 -5.61
CA ARG A 148 27.40 0.35 -4.28
C ARG A 148 26.78 -1.04 -4.15
N TYR A 149 27.17 -1.77 -3.12
CA TYR A 149 26.48 -2.99 -2.72
C TYR A 149 25.11 -2.69 -2.13
N LYS A 150 24.19 -3.64 -2.24
CA LYS A 150 22.86 -3.55 -1.62
C LYS A 150 23.02 -3.65 -0.10
N LEU A 151 22.35 -2.76 0.64
CA LEU A 151 22.19 -2.89 2.09
C LEU A 151 21.38 -4.16 2.40
N PRO A 152 21.87 -5.06 3.27
CA PRO A 152 21.18 -6.32 3.53
C PRO A 152 19.92 -6.09 4.36
N ASN A 153 18.86 -6.83 4.05
CA ASN A 153 17.75 -6.97 5.01
C ASN A 153 18.15 -7.89 6.18
N LEU A 154 17.33 -7.95 7.22
CA LEU A 154 17.64 -8.73 8.43
C LEU A 154 17.83 -10.22 8.13
N THR A 155 16.99 -10.80 7.27
CA THR A 155 17.08 -12.21 6.90
C THR A 155 18.37 -12.53 6.16
N GLU A 156 18.80 -11.67 5.23
CA GLU A 156 20.06 -11.79 4.50
C GLU A 156 21.26 -11.69 5.44
N LEU A 157 21.24 -10.74 6.37
CA LEU A 157 22.30 -10.59 7.37
C LEU A 157 22.37 -11.80 8.31
N HIS A 158 21.22 -12.27 8.80
CA HIS A 158 21.13 -13.45 9.66
C HIS A 158 21.62 -14.71 8.94
N GLN A 159 21.19 -14.93 7.69
CA GLN A 159 21.67 -16.03 6.85
C GLN A 159 23.19 -16.00 6.68
N TYR A 160 23.77 -14.81 6.45
CA TYR A 160 25.21 -14.68 6.29
C TYR A 160 25.96 -15.02 7.59
N LEU A 161 25.50 -14.51 8.73
CA LEU A 161 26.18 -14.67 10.02
C LEU A 161 26.02 -16.07 10.64
N PHE A 162 24.91 -16.74 10.37
CA PHE A 162 24.54 -18.00 11.06
C PHE A 162 24.32 -19.19 10.13
N GLY A 163 24.34 -19.00 8.80
CA GLY A 163 24.13 -20.06 7.82
C GLY A 163 22.67 -20.47 7.64
N GLU A 164 21.73 -19.83 8.32
CA GLU A 164 20.29 -20.10 8.25
C GLU A 164 19.49 -18.78 8.26
N PRO A 165 18.34 -18.70 7.57
CA PRO A 165 17.44 -17.57 7.76
C PRO A 165 16.70 -17.74 9.09
N PHE A 166 16.06 -16.68 9.58
CA PHE A 166 15.13 -16.80 10.70
C PHE A 166 13.68 -16.88 10.18
N ALA A 167 12.81 -17.53 10.95
CA ALA A 167 11.39 -17.65 10.64
C ALA A 167 10.61 -16.44 11.17
N GLU A 168 9.39 -16.22 10.68
CA GLU A 168 8.47 -15.19 11.21
C GLU A 168 8.97 -13.74 11.10
N ALA A 169 9.73 -13.42 10.04
CA ALA A 169 10.03 -12.02 9.70
C ALA A 169 8.75 -11.20 9.58
N HIS A 170 8.81 -9.93 9.98
CA HIS A 170 7.66 -9.05 10.18
C HIS A 170 6.80 -9.46 11.38
N ASN A 171 7.51 -9.78 12.47
CA ASN A 171 6.98 -9.87 13.81
C ASN A 171 8.03 -9.24 14.72
N ALA A 172 7.71 -8.10 15.32
CA ALA A 172 8.67 -7.31 16.10
C ALA A 172 9.47 -8.16 17.10
N THR A 173 8.86 -9.17 17.73
CA THR A 173 9.60 -10.04 18.67
C THR A 173 10.65 -10.93 18.01
N ALA A 174 10.34 -11.51 16.84
CA ALA A 174 11.27 -12.33 16.07
C ALA A 174 12.37 -11.47 15.45
N ASP A 175 11.99 -10.28 14.95
CA ASP A 175 12.91 -9.31 14.37
C ASP A 175 13.87 -8.73 15.42
N VAL A 176 13.40 -8.43 16.64
CA VAL A 176 14.28 -8.05 17.76
C VAL A 176 15.25 -9.18 18.11
N GLU A 177 14.79 -10.43 18.23
CA GLU A 177 15.71 -11.54 18.56
C GLU A 177 16.76 -11.76 17.45
N ALA A 178 16.35 -11.72 16.18
CA ALA A 178 17.27 -11.83 15.06
C ALA A 178 18.26 -10.65 15.01
N THR A 179 17.78 -9.43 15.25
CA THR A 179 18.60 -8.21 15.28
C THR A 179 19.60 -8.24 16.44
N THR A 180 19.16 -8.63 17.63
CA THR A 180 20.05 -8.83 18.80
C THR A 180 21.17 -9.79 18.45
N ARG A 181 20.85 -10.95 17.86
CA ARG A 181 21.85 -11.95 17.47
C ARG A 181 22.83 -11.38 16.45
N CYS A 182 22.32 -10.71 15.41
CA CYS A 182 23.16 -10.09 14.38
C CYS A 182 24.09 -9.03 15.00
N PHE A 183 23.56 -8.12 15.81
CA PHE A 183 24.34 -7.07 16.48
C PHE A 183 25.48 -7.64 17.33
N LEU A 184 25.17 -8.58 18.22
CA LEU A 184 26.16 -9.21 19.11
C LEU A 184 27.22 -9.99 18.32
N GLN A 185 26.83 -10.64 17.22
CA GLN A 185 27.75 -11.34 16.34
C GLN A 185 28.64 -10.37 15.54
N LEU A 186 28.09 -9.24 15.07
CA LEU A 186 28.84 -8.17 14.40
C LEU A 186 29.87 -7.54 15.34
N LEU A 187 29.52 -7.32 16.62
CA LEU A 187 30.44 -6.87 17.66
C LEU A 187 31.58 -7.88 17.83
N LYS A 188 31.28 -9.19 17.83
CA LYS A 188 32.27 -10.25 17.93
C LYS A 188 33.24 -10.32 16.73
N ILE A 189 32.82 -9.89 15.53
CA ILE A 189 33.69 -9.88 14.32
C ILE A 189 34.27 -8.51 13.99
N ASP A 190 34.39 -7.63 15.00
CA ASP A 190 35.05 -6.33 14.92
C ASP A 190 34.41 -5.32 13.96
N VAL A 191 33.09 -5.45 13.69
CA VAL A 191 32.36 -4.48 12.85
C VAL A 191 32.17 -3.14 13.57
N TYR A 192 31.98 -3.16 14.89
CA TYR A 192 31.87 -1.97 15.72
C TYR A 192 33.20 -1.64 16.40
N LYS A 193 33.60 -0.37 16.37
CA LYS A 193 34.84 0.11 17.00
C LYS A 193 34.61 0.59 18.44
N ALA A 194 35.67 0.61 19.25
CA ALA A 194 35.60 1.04 20.64
C ALA A 194 35.08 2.48 20.81
N GLU A 195 35.37 3.37 19.86
CA GLU A 195 34.86 4.74 19.84
C GLU A 195 33.34 4.78 19.66
N GLN A 196 32.80 3.93 18.77
CA GLN A 196 31.35 3.83 18.54
C GLN A 196 30.63 3.27 19.77
N LEU A 197 31.24 2.26 20.41
CA LEU A 197 30.73 1.61 21.63
C LEU A 197 30.97 2.46 22.90
N LYS A 198 31.71 3.58 22.78
CA LYS A 198 32.11 4.46 23.88
C LYS A 198 32.67 3.65 25.06
N CYS A 199 33.61 2.74 24.78
CA CYS A 199 34.17 1.78 25.72
C CYS A 199 35.71 1.81 25.71
N SER A 200 36.35 1.09 26.63
CA SER A 200 37.81 0.96 26.61
C SER A 200 38.28 0.12 25.40
N PRO A 201 39.52 0.30 24.91
CA PRO A 201 40.06 -0.51 23.82
C PRO A 201 40.09 -2.02 24.11
N ASP A 202 40.20 -2.40 25.39
CA ASP A 202 40.19 -3.80 25.84
C ASP A 202 38.80 -4.46 25.80
N TYR A 203 37.71 -3.68 25.69
CA TYR A 203 36.35 -4.20 25.82
C TYR A 203 36.03 -5.28 24.79
N ILE A 204 36.35 -5.07 23.50
CA ILE A 204 36.02 -6.03 22.45
C ILE A 204 36.75 -7.37 22.67
N ARG A 205 38.00 -7.32 23.16
CA ARG A 205 38.75 -8.51 23.56
C ARG A 205 38.05 -9.26 24.69
N LEU A 206 37.69 -8.55 25.76
CA LEU A 206 36.97 -9.14 26.90
C LEU A 206 35.59 -9.70 26.51
N TYR A 207 34.88 -9.02 25.60
CA TYR A 207 33.60 -9.47 25.08
C TYR A 207 33.74 -10.81 24.35
N LYS A 208 34.76 -10.96 23.49
CA LYS A 208 35.06 -12.21 22.78
C LYS A 208 35.43 -13.35 23.75
N GLU A 209 36.21 -13.05 24.78
CA GLU A 209 36.59 -14.02 25.82
C GLU A 209 35.35 -14.54 26.57
N ARG A 210 34.37 -13.67 26.87
CA ARG A 210 33.11 -14.06 27.52
C ARG A 210 32.11 -14.74 26.60
N ASN A 211 32.20 -14.51 25.29
CA ASN A 211 31.31 -15.07 24.28
C ASN A 211 32.10 -15.95 23.28
N PRO A 212 32.65 -17.11 23.68
CA PRO A 212 33.52 -17.91 22.82
C PRO A 212 32.79 -18.61 21.66
N GLY A 213 31.52 -18.97 21.84
CA GLY A 213 30.69 -19.64 20.83
C GLY A 213 29.99 -18.71 19.84
N VAL A 214 29.25 -19.27 18.89
CA VAL A 214 28.32 -18.50 18.06
C VAL A 214 27.22 -17.93 18.96
N ILE A 215 26.78 -16.69 18.71
CA ILE A 215 25.70 -16.08 19.49
C ILE A 215 24.40 -16.90 19.31
N GLY A 216 23.96 -17.49 20.43
CA GLY A 216 22.77 -18.33 20.48
C GLY A 216 21.46 -17.54 20.43
N ARG A 217 20.35 -18.27 20.29
CA ARG A 217 19.00 -17.74 20.51
C ARG A 217 18.72 -17.62 21.99
N VAL A 218 17.89 -16.64 22.35
CA VAL A 218 17.39 -16.48 23.73
C VAL A 218 16.18 -17.39 23.96
N GLY A 219 15.52 -17.82 22.88
CA GLY A 219 14.46 -18.84 22.93
C GLY A 219 13.11 -18.26 23.33
N LEU A 220 12.83 -17.02 22.90
CA LEU A 220 11.52 -16.41 23.12
C LEU A 220 10.47 -17.16 22.28
N LYS A 221 9.25 -17.23 22.80
CA LYS A 221 8.11 -17.77 22.05
C LYS A 221 7.44 -16.62 21.31
N HIS A 222 7.44 -16.67 19.99
CA HIS A 222 6.74 -15.69 19.16
C HIS A 222 5.30 -16.16 18.93
N VAL A 223 4.36 -15.21 19.04
CA VAL A 223 2.96 -15.48 18.73
C VAL A 223 2.76 -15.42 17.22
N ASN A 224 2.08 -16.41 16.66
CA ASN A 224 1.68 -16.36 15.26
C ASN A 224 0.49 -15.39 15.10
N LEU A 225 0.80 -14.13 14.83
CA LEU A 225 -0.17 -13.03 14.75
C LEU A 225 -1.21 -13.27 13.64
N LYS A 226 -0.79 -13.86 12.50
CA LYS A 226 -1.70 -14.23 11.39
C LYS A 226 -2.77 -15.23 11.83
N ALA A 227 -2.37 -16.26 12.57
CA ALA A 227 -3.31 -17.24 13.11
C ALA A 227 -4.24 -16.60 14.15
N ALA A 228 -3.71 -15.75 15.03
CA ALA A 228 -4.50 -15.06 16.05
C ALA A 228 -5.57 -14.13 15.44
N SER A 229 -5.20 -13.33 14.43
CA SER A 229 -6.14 -12.47 13.68
C SER A 229 -7.21 -13.28 12.96
N GLU A 230 -6.84 -14.41 12.33
CA GLU A 230 -7.79 -15.26 11.62
C GLU A 230 -8.79 -15.95 12.58
N ASP A 231 -8.35 -16.34 13.78
CA ASP A 231 -9.23 -16.91 14.80
C ASP A 231 -10.26 -15.89 15.30
N ILE A 232 -9.85 -14.63 15.50
CA ILE A 232 -10.76 -13.53 15.83
C ILE A 232 -11.76 -13.30 14.69
N ARG A 233 -11.29 -13.25 13.44
CA ARG A 233 -12.14 -13.07 12.25
C ARG A 233 -13.22 -14.16 12.16
N LYS A 234 -12.85 -15.43 12.32
CA LYS A 234 -13.80 -16.56 12.34
C LYS A 234 -14.80 -16.44 13.48
N ARG A 235 -14.35 -16.00 14.67
CA ARG A 235 -15.23 -15.79 15.83
C ARG A 235 -16.26 -14.68 15.57
N LEU A 236 -15.86 -13.57 14.94
CA LEU A 236 -16.75 -12.48 14.56
C LEU A 236 -17.74 -12.88 13.45
N GLN A 237 -17.28 -13.56 12.41
CA GLN A 237 -18.15 -14.07 11.33
C GLN A 237 -19.25 -15.01 11.85
N ARG A 238 -18.95 -15.84 12.85
CA ARG A 238 -19.94 -16.70 13.51
C ARG A 238 -20.98 -15.90 14.30
N ARG A 239 -20.60 -14.76 14.86
CA ARG A 239 -21.48 -13.88 15.65
C ARG A 239 -22.45 -13.11 14.77
N ASP A 240 -21.96 -12.55 13.66
CA ASP A 240 -22.75 -11.64 12.82
C ASP A 240 -23.69 -12.39 11.85
N GLY A 241 -23.62 -13.73 11.84
CA GLY A 241 -24.44 -14.60 11.01
C GLY A 241 -23.96 -14.62 9.56
N SER A 242 -23.84 -15.81 8.97
CA SER A 242 -23.56 -15.90 7.55
C SER A 242 -24.82 -15.50 6.76
N ILE A 243 -24.70 -14.46 5.94
CA ILE A 243 -25.70 -14.18 4.91
C ILE A 243 -25.70 -15.39 3.97
N LYS A 244 -26.71 -16.25 4.06
CA LYS A 244 -26.93 -17.30 3.06
C LYS A 244 -27.33 -16.62 1.75
N GLN A 245 -26.35 -16.42 0.87
CA GLN A 245 -26.62 -15.90 -0.46
C GLN A 245 -27.23 -16.99 -1.33
N ASP A 246 -28.42 -16.72 -1.88
CA ASP A 246 -29.00 -17.53 -2.93
C ASP A 246 -28.30 -17.25 -4.26
N ILE A 247 -27.15 -17.90 -4.46
CA ILE A 247 -26.36 -17.78 -5.67
C ILE A 247 -27.16 -18.26 -6.89
N ALA A 248 -27.96 -19.32 -6.73
CA ALA A 248 -28.73 -19.90 -7.83
C ALA A 248 -29.82 -18.95 -8.30
N GLY A 249 -30.59 -18.36 -7.38
CA GLY A 249 -31.58 -17.33 -7.69
C GLY A 249 -30.95 -16.06 -8.29
N GLY A 250 -29.78 -15.64 -7.77
CA GLY A 250 -29.01 -14.53 -8.33
C GLY A 250 -28.61 -14.78 -9.79
N ILE A 251 -28.02 -15.93 -10.11
CA ILE A 251 -27.64 -16.29 -11.49
C ILE A 251 -28.89 -16.35 -12.40
N ALA A 252 -29.99 -16.94 -11.91
CA ALA A 252 -31.22 -17.00 -12.67
C ALA A 252 -31.76 -15.59 -13.00
N SER A 253 -31.66 -14.64 -12.07
CA SER A 253 -32.09 -13.25 -12.28
C SER A 253 -31.25 -12.48 -13.31
N LEU A 254 -30.02 -12.92 -13.57
CA LEU A 254 -29.09 -12.27 -14.50
C LEU A 254 -29.18 -12.79 -15.94
N LYS A 255 -29.98 -13.83 -16.21
CA LYS A 255 -30.04 -14.51 -17.52
C LYS A 255 -30.33 -13.56 -18.68
N ASP A 256 -31.22 -12.60 -18.47
CA ASP A 256 -31.68 -11.65 -19.50
C ASP A 256 -31.10 -10.25 -19.29
N VAL A 257 -30.14 -10.09 -18.37
CA VAL A 257 -29.50 -8.81 -18.10
C VAL A 257 -28.41 -8.55 -19.15
N ALA A 258 -28.53 -7.42 -19.85
CA ALA A 258 -27.50 -6.98 -20.76
C ALA A 258 -26.27 -6.48 -19.99
N PHE A 259 -25.09 -6.79 -20.52
CA PHE A 259 -23.82 -6.36 -19.98
C PHE A 259 -23.07 -5.50 -21.00
N ALA A 260 -22.41 -4.45 -20.53
CA ALA A 260 -21.58 -3.57 -21.34
C ALA A 260 -20.32 -3.20 -20.55
N HIS A 261 -19.16 -3.30 -21.19
CA HIS A 261 -17.91 -2.85 -20.57
C HIS A 261 -17.82 -1.32 -20.58
N LEU A 262 -17.70 -0.72 -19.40
CA LEU A 262 -17.56 0.72 -19.21
C LEU A 262 -16.14 1.19 -18.89
N HIS A 263 -15.23 0.25 -18.64
CA HIS A 263 -13.82 0.51 -18.36
C HIS A 263 -12.97 -0.41 -19.25
N ASN A 264 -12.51 0.12 -20.39
CA ASN A 264 -11.63 -0.59 -21.33
C ASN A 264 -10.53 0.31 -21.86
N HIS A 265 -9.35 -0.26 -21.99
CA HIS A 265 -8.21 0.40 -22.61
C HIS A 265 -8.03 -0.10 -24.05
N THR A 266 -7.78 0.81 -24.97
CA THR A 266 -7.42 0.50 -26.35
C THR A 266 -5.91 0.68 -26.55
N GLN A 267 -5.43 0.46 -27.77
CA GLN A 267 -4.06 0.70 -28.20
C GLN A 267 -3.55 2.15 -27.94
N PHE A 268 -4.45 3.09 -27.63
CA PHE A 268 -4.10 4.46 -27.25
C PHE A 268 -3.70 4.60 -25.77
N SER A 269 -3.91 3.57 -24.96
CA SER A 269 -3.23 3.38 -23.67
C SER A 269 -1.84 2.77 -23.89
N VAL A 270 -0.94 3.59 -24.43
CA VAL A 270 0.40 3.17 -24.87
C VAL A 270 1.15 2.47 -23.72
N LEU A 271 1.81 1.35 -24.04
CA LEU A 271 2.51 0.45 -23.10
C LEU A 271 1.63 -0.40 -22.18
N GLN A 272 0.33 -0.10 -22.05
CA GLN A 272 -0.55 -0.82 -21.11
C GLN A 272 -1.62 -1.69 -21.79
N SER A 273 -2.05 -1.35 -23.00
CA SER A 273 -3.03 -2.16 -23.74
C SER A 273 -2.60 -2.46 -25.17
N THR A 274 -2.96 -3.66 -25.62
CA THR A 274 -2.76 -4.16 -26.99
C THR A 274 -4.07 -4.26 -27.77
N ILE A 275 -5.21 -3.89 -27.17
CA ILE A 275 -6.54 -4.03 -27.78
C ILE A 275 -6.72 -2.94 -28.85
N ASN A 276 -6.78 -3.34 -30.12
CA ASN A 276 -7.15 -2.40 -31.17
C ASN A 276 -8.67 -2.14 -31.19
N ILE A 277 -9.07 -0.98 -31.69
CA ILE A 277 -10.48 -0.56 -31.73
C ILE A 277 -11.37 -1.54 -32.52
N PRO A 278 -11.00 -2.01 -33.74
CA PRO A 278 -11.83 -2.96 -34.48
C PRO A 278 -12.13 -4.26 -33.71
N GLU A 279 -11.13 -4.85 -33.06
CA GLU A 279 -11.32 -6.09 -32.31
C GLU A 279 -12.13 -5.87 -31.02
N LEU A 280 -12.02 -4.71 -30.37
CA LEU A 280 -12.90 -4.34 -29.25
C LEU A 280 -14.38 -4.31 -29.69
N ILE A 281 -14.68 -3.65 -30.80
CA ILE A 281 -16.04 -3.54 -31.36
C ILE A 281 -16.57 -4.92 -31.75
N LYS A 282 -15.74 -5.72 -32.43
CA LYS A 282 -16.08 -7.07 -32.85
C LYS A 282 -16.36 -7.99 -31.66
N ALA A 283 -15.56 -7.92 -30.59
CA ALA A 283 -15.79 -8.67 -29.37
C ALA A 283 -17.11 -8.26 -28.70
N ALA A 284 -17.36 -6.95 -28.55
CA ALA A 284 -18.61 -6.44 -28.01
C ALA A 284 -19.84 -6.92 -28.83
N ALA A 285 -19.75 -6.90 -30.16
CA ALA A 285 -20.80 -7.39 -31.05
C ALA A 285 -21.02 -8.91 -30.91
N ALA A 286 -19.94 -9.70 -30.87
CA ALA A 286 -20.00 -11.15 -30.71
C ALA A 286 -20.66 -11.58 -29.39
N HIS A 287 -20.45 -10.79 -28.34
CA HIS A 287 -21.05 -10.98 -27.02
C HIS A 287 -22.38 -10.25 -26.82
N LYS A 288 -22.97 -9.69 -27.90
CA LYS A 288 -24.26 -8.99 -27.88
C LYS A 288 -24.34 -7.83 -26.87
N MET A 289 -23.22 -7.15 -26.65
CA MET A 289 -23.16 -6.01 -25.74
C MET A 289 -23.82 -4.78 -26.40
N PRO A 290 -24.82 -4.13 -25.76
CA PRO A 290 -25.52 -2.99 -26.36
C PRO A 290 -24.69 -1.70 -26.37
N ALA A 291 -23.58 -1.68 -25.63
CA ALA A 291 -22.67 -0.53 -25.53
C ALA A 291 -21.26 -1.01 -25.24
N VAL A 292 -20.28 -0.15 -25.54
CA VAL A 292 -18.90 -0.33 -25.12
C VAL A 292 -18.26 1.03 -24.89
N ALA A 293 -17.44 1.15 -23.84
CA ALA A 293 -16.68 2.35 -23.55
C ALA A 293 -15.21 2.23 -23.96
N MET A 294 -14.63 3.38 -24.32
CA MET A 294 -13.18 3.59 -24.42
C MET A 294 -12.76 4.54 -23.30
N THR A 295 -11.86 4.10 -22.41
CA THR A 295 -11.41 4.84 -21.23
C THR A 295 -9.88 4.79 -21.12
N ASP A 296 -9.19 5.27 -22.16
CA ASP A 296 -7.73 5.23 -22.21
C ASP A 296 -7.07 6.10 -21.13
N HIS A 297 -5.83 5.74 -20.73
CA HIS A 297 -5.11 6.43 -19.66
C HIS A 297 -4.84 7.90 -20.01
N ALA A 298 -5.54 8.79 -19.32
CA ALA A 298 -5.40 10.25 -19.30
C ALA A 298 -5.40 10.94 -20.67
N ASN A 299 -5.80 10.24 -21.73
CA ASN A 299 -5.76 10.73 -23.10
C ASN A 299 -7.04 10.42 -23.88
N MET A 300 -7.33 11.29 -24.86
CA MET A 300 -8.51 11.21 -25.73
C MET A 300 -8.12 10.93 -27.20
N MET A 301 -6.90 10.45 -27.45
CA MET A 301 -6.33 10.32 -28.81
C MET A 301 -7.16 9.39 -29.69
N GLY A 302 -7.69 8.30 -29.11
CA GLY A 302 -8.51 7.32 -29.80
C GLY A 302 -9.96 7.72 -30.03
N ALA A 303 -10.46 8.80 -29.41
CA ALA A 303 -11.90 9.07 -29.31
C ALA A 303 -12.60 9.21 -30.66
N PHE A 304 -11.98 9.95 -31.60
CA PHE A 304 -12.53 10.12 -32.94
C PHE A 304 -12.57 8.78 -33.70
N HIS A 305 -11.46 8.04 -33.69
CA HIS A 305 -11.36 6.74 -34.35
C HIS A 305 -12.35 5.73 -33.78
N PHE A 306 -12.50 5.71 -32.46
CA PHE A 306 -13.43 4.83 -31.75
C PHE A 306 -14.88 5.08 -32.16
N VAL A 307 -15.34 6.33 -32.05
CA VAL A 307 -16.72 6.68 -32.42
C VAL A 307 -16.97 6.43 -33.91
N ALA A 308 -16.05 6.83 -34.80
CA ALA A 308 -16.21 6.62 -36.23
C ALA A 308 -16.33 5.14 -36.60
N GLN A 309 -15.54 4.26 -35.98
CA GLN A 309 -15.59 2.83 -36.25
C GLN A 309 -16.85 2.17 -35.69
N VAL A 310 -17.32 2.55 -34.50
CA VAL A 310 -18.59 2.06 -33.96
C VAL A 310 -19.76 2.47 -34.86
N LEU A 311 -19.78 3.71 -35.35
CA LEU A 311 -20.82 4.16 -36.30
C LEU A 311 -20.76 3.41 -37.63
N SER A 312 -19.56 3.10 -38.12
CA SER A 312 -19.40 2.28 -39.34
C SER A 312 -19.92 0.85 -39.13
N HIS A 313 -19.64 0.24 -37.98
CA HIS A 313 -20.19 -1.07 -37.59
C HIS A 313 -21.72 -1.01 -37.51
N ASN A 314 -22.27 -0.02 -36.81
CA ASN A 314 -23.71 0.13 -36.64
C ASN A 314 -24.45 0.28 -37.97
N LYS A 315 -23.90 1.06 -38.91
CA LYS A 315 -24.49 1.21 -40.24
C LYS A 315 -24.63 -0.14 -40.96
N ALA A 316 -23.62 -1.01 -40.85
CA ALA A 316 -23.66 -2.34 -41.45
C ALA A 316 -24.64 -3.28 -40.70
N ALA A 317 -24.61 -3.24 -39.37
CA ALA A 317 -25.51 -4.02 -38.50
C ALA A 317 -26.99 -3.68 -38.74
N GLU A 318 -27.31 -2.38 -38.79
CA GLU A 318 -28.66 -1.88 -39.04
C GLU A 318 -29.16 -2.28 -40.43
N ALA A 319 -28.34 -2.12 -41.47
CA ALA A 319 -28.73 -2.51 -42.84
C ALA A 319 -29.08 -4.01 -42.92
N LYS A 320 -28.28 -4.87 -42.27
CA LYS A 320 -28.54 -6.31 -42.23
C LYS A 320 -29.79 -6.65 -41.41
N ASN A 321 -29.99 -5.99 -40.26
CA ASN A 321 -31.16 -6.19 -39.43
C ASN A 321 -32.47 -5.73 -40.13
N ILE A 322 -32.43 -4.63 -40.88
CA ILE A 322 -33.56 -4.18 -41.71
C ILE A 322 -33.89 -5.24 -42.76
N GLN A 323 -32.88 -5.75 -43.47
CA GLN A 323 -33.09 -6.79 -44.48
C GLN A 323 -33.66 -8.09 -43.90
N LEU A 324 -33.20 -8.50 -42.71
CA LEU A 324 -33.76 -9.67 -42.01
C LEU A 324 -35.22 -9.42 -41.63
N ALA A 325 -35.54 -8.25 -41.07
CA ALA A 325 -36.90 -7.90 -40.71
C ALA A 325 -37.85 -7.86 -41.92
N GLU A 326 -37.39 -7.35 -43.08
CA GLU A 326 -38.13 -7.38 -44.35
C GLU A 326 -38.42 -8.81 -44.84
N ASN A 327 -37.53 -9.76 -44.54
CA ASN A 327 -37.69 -11.18 -44.85
C ASN A 327 -38.50 -11.95 -43.79
N GLY A 328 -38.94 -11.30 -42.70
CA GLY A 328 -39.66 -11.92 -41.59
C GLY A 328 -38.77 -12.62 -40.56
N ASP A 329 -37.44 -12.45 -40.66
CA ASP A 329 -36.46 -13.00 -39.73
C ASP A 329 -36.19 -12.05 -38.56
N GLN A 330 -35.69 -12.60 -37.44
CA GLN A 330 -35.29 -11.81 -36.27
C GLN A 330 -33.94 -11.12 -36.49
N PRO A 331 -33.74 -9.89 -35.97
CA PRO A 331 -32.45 -9.20 -36.01
C PRO A 331 -31.33 -10.06 -35.39
N THR A 332 -30.20 -10.20 -36.10
CA THR A 332 -29.05 -10.98 -35.62
C THR A 332 -27.86 -10.13 -35.23
N GLU A 333 -27.76 -8.91 -35.77
CA GLU A 333 -26.63 -8.02 -35.54
C GLU A 333 -26.86 -7.13 -34.32
N THR A 334 -25.77 -6.81 -33.63
CA THR A 334 -25.79 -5.95 -32.46
C THR A 334 -25.41 -4.52 -32.85
N VAL A 335 -26.32 -3.58 -32.58
CA VAL A 335 -26.04 -2.13 -32.65
C VAL A 335 -25.44 -1.70 -31.31
N ILE A 336 -24.30 -1.01 -31.37
CA ILE A 336 -23.49 -0.69 -30.19
C ILE A 336 -23.50 0.81 -29.95
N LYS A 337 -23.84 1.24 -28.73
CA LYS A 337 -23.67 2.62 -28.30
C LYS A 337 -22.18 2.87 -27.96
N PRO A 338 -21.48 3.78 -28.66
CA PRO A 338 -20.14 4.18 -28.26
C PRO A 338 -20.20 5.08 -27.02
N ILE A 339 -19.42 4.76 -25.99
CA ILE A 339 -19.25 5.60 -24.80
C ILE A 339 -17.82 6.09 -24.76
N VAL A 340 -17.64 7.41 -24.70
CA VAL A 340 -16.31 8.02 -24.64
C VAL A 340 -16.02 8.38 -23.19
N GLY A 341 -14.90 7.91 -22.68
CA GLY A 341 -14.40 8.23 -21.35
C GLY A 341 -12.87 8.34 -21.33
N CYS A 342 -12.34 8.48 -20.12
CA CYS A 342 -10.91 8.58 -19.87
C CYS A 342 -10.62 8.15 -18.43
N GLU A 343 -9.59 7.34 -18.22
CA GLU A 343 -9.10 7.01 -16.87
C GLU A 343 -7.99 7.99 -16.50
N PHE A 344 -8.27 8.89 -15.56
CA PHE A 344 -7.34 9.92 -15.13
C PHE A 344 -6.51 9.50 -13.92
N PHE A 345 -5.30 10.04 -13.84
CA PHE A 345 -4.47 10.00 -12.63
C PHE A 345 -4.78 11.24 -11.77
N VAL A 346 -5.42 11.05 -10.62
CA VAL A 346 -5.89 12.11 -9.72
C VAL A 346 -4.95 12.22 -8.52
N CYS A 347 -4.11 13.24 -8.48
CA CYS A 347 -3.11 13.48 -7.43
C CYS A 347 -3.51 14.62 -6.49
N ASP A 348 -2.71 14.86 -5.43
CA ASP A 348 -2.97 15.93 -4.46
C ASP A 348 -2.85 17.33 -5.10
N ASP A 349 -1.75 17.57 -5.83
CA ASP A 349 -1.48 18.79 -6.57
C ASP A 349 -0.76 18.47 -7.89
N HIS A 350 -1.45 18.69 -9.01
CA HIS A 350 -0.92 18.39 -10.33
C HIS A 350 0.29 19.27 -10.72
N LEU A 351 0.46 20.42 -10.07
CA LEU A 351 1.57 21.35 -10.31
C LEU A 351 2.82 20.99 -9.51
N ASP A 352 2.72 20.18 -8.46
CA ASP A 352 3.89 19.74 -7.70
C ASP A 352 4.69 18.69 -8.49
N LYS A 353 5.96 19.01 -8.74
CA LYS A 353 6.96 18.16 -9.41
C LYS A 353 8.16 17.87 -8.52
N LYS A 354 8.14 18.32 -7.25
CA LYS A 354 9.19 18.06 -6.27
C LYS A 354 8.99 16.70 -5.60
N ARG A 355 7.74 16.32 -5.38
CA ARG A 355 7.36 15.02 -4.81
C ARG A 355 6.74 14.12 -5.88
N LYS A 356 7.13 12.85 -5.87
CA LYS A 356 6.45 11.83 -6.67
C LYS A 356 5.10 11.49 -6.07
N ASP A 357 4.06 11.89 -6.78
CA ASP A 357 2.68 11.53 -6.55
C ASP A 357 2.07 11.23 -7.90
N ASN A 358 1.87 9.94 -8.22
CA ASN A 358 1.30 9.53 -9.50
C ASN A 358 -0.23 9.60 -9.49
N GLY A 359 -0.85 9.93 -8.36
CA GLY A 359 -2.30 9.95 -8.20
C GLY A 359 -2.98 8.58 -8.26
N TYR A 360 -4.29 8.62 -8.05
CA TYR A 360 -5.20 7.48 -8.13
C TYR A 360 -5.83 7.37 -9.51
N GLN A 361 -6.15 6.16 -9.95
CA GLN A 361 -6.78 5.92 -11.25
C GLN A 361 -8.31 6.01 -11.14
N VAL A 362 -8.91 7.01 -11.79
CA VAL A 362 -10.35 7.28 -11.71
C VAL A 362 -10.95 7.38 -13.11
N VAL A 363 -12.04 6.64 -13.36
CA VAL A 363 -12.68 6.57 -14.68
C VAL A 363 -13.77 7.62 -14.78
N LEU A 364 -13.67 8.48 -15.79
CA LEU A 364 -14.65 9.51 -16.09
C LEU A 364 -15.27 9.24 -17.48
N LEU A 365 -16.60 9.22 -17.57
CA LEU A 365 -17.35 8.97 -18.79
C LEU A 365 -18.15 10.22 -19.18
N ALA A 366 -18.15 10.58 -20.47
CA ALA A 366 -18.95 11.70 -20.96
C ALA A 366 -20.42 11.31 -21.10
N LYS A 367 -21.33 12.05 -20.43
CA LYS A 367 -22.78 11.89 -20.58
C LYS A 367 -23.27 12.37 -21.94
N ASN A 368 -22.63 13.42 -22.46
CA ASN A 368 -22.99 14.10 -23.68
C ASN A 368 -21.78 14.83 -24.31
N LYS A 369 -22.04 15.64 -25.35
CA LYS A 369 -21.01 16.41 -26.06
C LYS A 369 -20.25 17.40 -25.16
N GLN A 370 -20.93 18.05 -24.21
CA GLN A 370 -20.27 18.95 -23.29
C GLN A 370 -19.35 18.18 -22.33
N GLY A 371 -19.80 17.03 -21.83
CA GLY A 371 -18.96 16.09 -21.08
C GLY A 371 -17.70 15.68 -21.84
N TYR A 372 -17.83 15.37 -23.14
CA TYR A 372 -16.65 15.09 -23.99
C TYR A 372 -15.65 16.26 -24.03
N HIS A 373 -16.14 17.50 -24.15
CA HIS A 373 -15.27 18.67 -24.13
C HIS A 373 -14.61 18.87 -22.76
N ASN A 374 -15.31 18.56 -21.66
CA ASN A 374 -14.76 18.59 -20.31
C ASN A 374 -13.63 17.56 -20.14
N LEU A 375 -13.83 16.31 -20.59
CA LEU A 375 -12.77 15.29 -20.62
C LEU A 375 -11.56 15.74 -21.44
N ALA A 376 -11.79 16.33 -22.62
CA ALA A 376 -10.72 16.83 -23.47
C ALA A 376 -9.90 17.95 -22.80
N LYS A 377 -10.56 18.84 -22.04
CA LYS A 377 -9.88 19.88 -21.25
C LYS A 377 -9.06 19.30 -20.11
N MET A 378 -9.62 18.36 -19.36
CA MET A 378 -8.90 17.66 -18.28
C MET A 378 -7.67 16.92 -18.81
N SER A 379 -7.80 16.18 -19.91
CA SER A 379 -6.67 15.51 -20.58
C SER A 379 -5.61 16.49 -21.06
N SER A 380 -6.01 17.62 -21.65
CA SER A 380 -5.06 18.66 -22.06
C SER A 380 -4.29 19.24 -20.86
N ILE A 381 -4.96 19.51 -19.74
CA ILE A 381 -4.33 20.00 -18.50
C ILE A 381 -3.37 18.95 -17.94
N ALA A 382 -3.76 17.67 -17.96
CA ALA A 382 -2.95 16.56 -17.48
C ALA A 382 -1.59 16.49 -18.18
N TYR A 383 -1.56 16.72 -19.50
CA TYR A 383 -0.33 16.74 -20.28
C TYR A 383 0.42 18.08 -20.24
N THR A 384 -0.27 19.21 -20.30
CA THR A 384 0.38 20.52 -20.45
C THR A 384 0.87 21.11 -19.13
N LYS A 385 0.20 20.82 -18.03
CA LYS A 385 0.51 21.36 -16.69
C LYS A 385 0.87 20.25 -15.71
N GLY A 386 0.08 19.17 -15.72
CA GLY A 386 0.15 18.10 -14.72
C GLY A 386 1.20 17.02 -14.93
N PHE A 387 1.86 17.01 -16.10
CA PHE A 387 2.77 15.92 -16.46
C PHE A 387 4.01 15.93 -15.57
N TYR A 388 4.23 14.80 -14.91
CA TYR A 388 5.45 14.48 -14.18
C TYR A 388 6.00 13.12 -14.66
N TYR A 389 5.72 12.02 -13.97
CA TYR A 389 5.95 10.66 -14.49
C TYR A 389 4.77 10.15 -15.33
N VAL A 390 3.56 10.58 -14.96
CA VAL A 390 2.31 10.33 -15.66
C VAL A 390 1.58 11.68 -15.85
N PRO A 391 0.68 11.82 -16.84
CA PRO A 391 -0.21 12.98 -16.96
C PRO A 391 -1.26 12.98 -15.83
N ARG A 392 -1.22 13.97 -14.94
CA ARG A 392 -2.06 14.02 -13.72
C ARG A 392 -2.98 15.21 -13.71
N ILE A 393 -4.12 15.07 -13.05
CA ILE A 393 -5.00 16.17 -12.65
C ILE A 393 -5.18 16.15 -11.14
N ASP A 394 -5.73 17.21 -10.56
CA ASP A 394 -6.11 17.26 -9.16
C ASP A 394 -7.63 17.49 -9.01
N ARG A 395 -8.10 17.46 -7.77
CA ARG A 395 -9.52 17.71 -7.44
C ARG A 395 -10.01 19.08 -7.92
N LYS A 396 -9.16 20.11 -7.96
CA LYS A 396 -9.55 21.45 -8.43
C LYS A 396 -9.86 21.45 -9.93
N VAL A 397 -9.05 20.75 -10.71
CA VAL A 397 -9.31 20.56 -12.15
C VAL A 397 -10.61 19.78 -12.36
N ILE A 398 -10.86 18.74 -11.55
CA ILE A 398 -12.10 17.95 -11.63
C ILE A 398 -13.31 18.83 -11.31
N GLU A 399 -13.29 19.56 -10.19
CA GLU A 399 -14.37 20.48 -9.79
C GLU A 399 -14.68 21.52 -10.87
N GLN A 400 -13.66 22.02 -11.58
CA GLN A 400 -13.83 22.97 -12.67
C GLN A 400 -14.56 22.38 -13.90
N TYR A 401 -14.41 21.08 -14.15
CA TYR A 401 -14.92 20.40 -15.36
C TYR A 401 -15.86 19.22 -15.06
N LYS A 402 -16.50 19.20 -13.89
CA LYS A 402 -17.30 18.05 -13.42
C LYS A 402 -18.67 17.89 -14.09
N GLU A 403 -19.22 18.96 -14.67
CA GLU A 403 -20.53 18.92 -15.30
C GLU A 403 -20.56 17.91 -16.47
N ASP A 404 -21.70 17.24 -16.66
CA ASP A 404 -21.92 16.29 -17.76
C ASP A 404 -20.99 15.05 -17.76
N ILE A 405 -20.43 14.67 -16.60
CA ILE A 405 -19.54 13.51 -16.41
C ILE A 405 -20.16 12.48 -15.46
N ILE A 406 -20.01 11.20 -15.78
CA ILE A 406 -20.20 10.07 -14.86
C ILE A 406 -18.82 9.63 -14.35
N VAL A 407 -18.72 9.29 -13.06
CA VAL A 407 -17.49 8.83 -12.42
C VAL A 407 -17.65 7.41 -11.91
N LEU A 408 -16.69 6.55 -12.20
CA LEU A 408 -16.52 5.26 -11.54
C LEU A 408 -15.35 5.36 -10.54
N SER A 409 -15.50 4.74 -9.36
CA SER A 409 -14.48 4.81 -8.29
C SER A 409 -13.09 4.28 -8.67
N GLY A 410 -12.98 3.57 -9.79
CA GLY A 410 -11.74 2.99 -10.29
C GLY A 410 -11.49 1.57 -9.79
N ASN A 411 -10.40 1.00 -10.29
CA ASN A 411 -9.92 -0.34 -9.97
C ASN A 411 -9.23 -0.37 -8.58
N LEU A 412 -8.32 -1.33 -8.33
CA LEU A 412 -7.55 -1.41 -7.07
C LEU A 412 -6.66 -0.18 -6.82
N TYR A 413 -6.30 0.56 -7.87
CA TYR A 413 -5.58 1.82 -7.84
C TYR A 413 -6.49 3.06 -7.82
N GLY A 414 -7.81 2.86 -7.81
CA GLY A 414 -8.78 3.92 -7.53
C GLY A 414 -8.64 4.48 -6.12
N GLU A 415 -9.06 5.72 -5.91
CA GLU A 415 -8.76 6.44 -4.67
C GLU A 415 -9.34 5.73 -3.43
N ILE A 416 -10.60 5.30 -3.52
CA ILE A 416 -11.31 4.68 -2.40
C ILE A 416 -10.72 3.31 -2.10
N SER A 417 -10.58 2.45 -3.13
CA SER A 417 -10.02 1.11 -3.01
C SER A 417 -8.57 1.15 -2.49
N SER A 418 -7.73 2.02 -3.03
CA SER A 418 -6.34 2.15 -2.62
C SER A 418 -6.23 2.63 -1.17
N LYS A 419 -7.02 3.65 -0.77
CA LYS A 419 -7.04 4.12 0.62
C LYS A 419 -7.53 3.04 1.58
N LEU A 420 -8.55 2.27 1.21
CA LEU A 420 -9.07 1.18 2.04
C LEU A 420 -7.99 0.12 2.29
N LEU A 421 -7.24 -0.25 1.24
CA LEU A 421 -6.21 -1.29 1.31
C LEU A 421 -4.93 -0.83 2.01
N ASN A 422 -4.53 0.43 1.84
CA ASN A 422 -3.20 0.93 2.19
C ASN A 422 -3.17 1.97 3.32
N ILE A 423 -4.31 2.57 3.69
CA ILE A 423 -4.35 3.68 4.66
C ILE A 423 -5.36 3.44 5.79
N GLY A 424 -6.59 3.07 5.46
CA GLY A 424 -7.64 2.81 6.44
C GLY A 424 -9.04 3.22 5.97
N GLU A 425 -10.05 2.71 6.68
CA GLU A 425 -11.46 2.91 6.35
C GLU A 425 -11.88 4.37 6.41
N ARG A 426 -11.43 5.11 7.44
CA ARG A 426 -11.78 6.54 7.60
C ARG A 426 -11.39 7.37 6.38
N GLN A 427 -10.17 7.23 5.88
CA GLN A 427 -9.69 8.00 4.73
C GLN A 427 -10.36 7.55 3.42
N ALA A 428 -10.69 6.26 3.30
CA ALA A 428 -11.47 5.75 2.18
C ALA A 428 -12.90 6.31 2.20
N GLU A 429 -13.54 6.39 3.37
CA GLU A 429 -14.86 6.98 3.57
C GLU A 429 -14.85 8.49 3.26
N GLU A 430 -13.86 9.23 3.74
CA GLU A 430 -13.70 10.66 3.41
C GLU A 430 -13.59 10.88 1.89
N ALA A 431 -12.86 10.01 1.18
CA ALA A 431 -12.78 10.06 -0.28
C ALA A 431 -14.13 9.71 -0.93
N LEU A 432 -14.78 8.65 -0.46
CA LEU A 432 -16.09 8.19 -0.93
C LEU A 432 -17.14 9.30 -0.82
N LEU A 433 -17.22 9.95 0.34
CA LEU A 433 -18.15 11.04 0.62
C LEU A 433 -17.85 12.25 -0.27
N TRP A 434 -16.57 12.59 -0.49
CA TRP A 434 -16.21 13.69 -1.39
C TRP A 434 -16.68 13.41 -2.83
N TRP A 435 -16.41 12.22 -3.38
CA TRP A 435 -16.86 11.87 -4.74
C TRP A 435 -18.39 11.88 -4.86
N LYS A 436 -19.09 11.32 -3.85
CA LYS A 436 -20.55 11.34 -3.78
C LYS A 436 -21.11 12.77 -3.69
N GLU A 437 -20.50 13.65 -2.92
CA GLU A 437 -20.91 15.06 -2.83
C GLU A 437 -20.70 15.80 -4.16
N GLN A 438 -19.59 15.54 -4.86
CA GLN A 438 -19.28 16.25 -6.09
C GLN A 438 -20.14 15.84 -7.29
N PHE A 439 -20.52 14.56 -7.38
CA PHE A 439 -21.16 13.97 -8.56
C PHE A 439 -22.56 13.38 -8.30
N ALA A 440 -22.99 13.25 -7.05
CA ALA A 440 -24.31 12.74 -6.67
C ALA A 440 -24.69 11.44 -7.41
N ASP A 441 -25.78 11.45 -8.20
CA ASP A 441 -26.29 10.29 -8.94
C ASP A 441 -25.38 9.84 -10.11
N ASP A 442 -24.38 10.66 -10.46
CA ASP A 442 -23.40 10.36 -11.50
C ASP A 442 -22.13 9.68 -10.96
N PHE A 443 -22.08 9.33 -9.67
CA PHE A 443 -20.98 8.59 -9.06
C PHE A 443 -21.35 7.13 -8.76
N TYR A 444 -20.52 6.21 -9.25
CA TYR A 444 -20.73 4.76 -9.12
C TYR A 444 -19.51 4.09 -8.48
N ILE A 445 -19.77 3.16 -7.57
CA ILE A 445 -18.73 2.27 -7.04
C ILE A 445 -18.45 1.19 -8.07
N GLU A 446 -17.22 1.17 -8.54
CA GLU A 446 -16.74 0.19 -9.50
C GLU A 446 -16.34 -1.09 -8.77
N VAL A 447 -16.91 -2.21 -9.22
CA VAL A 447 -16.60 -3.53 -8.68
C VAL A 447 -16.02 -4.39 -9.79
N MET A 448 -14.77 -4.78 -9.65
CA MET A 448 -14.08 -5.68 -10.56
C MET A 448 -13.71 -6.96 -9.82
N ARG A 449 -14.02 -8.11 -10.42
CA ARG A 449 -13.70 -9.42 -9.85
C ARG A 449 -12.76 -10.17 -10.78
N HIS A 450 -11.48 -10.15 -10.42
CA HIS A 450 -10.42 -10.93 -11.05
C HIS A 450 -10.01 -12.08 -10.11
N ASN A 451 -9.22 -13.04 -10.61
CA ASN A 451 -8.73 -14.19 -9.83
C ASN A 451 -7.42 -13.86 -9.10
#